data_AF-A0A7C6FCP5-F1
#
_entry.id   AF-A0A7C6FCP5-F1
#
_cell.length_a   1.000
_cell.length_b   1.000
_cell.length_c   1.000
_cell.angle_alpha   90.00
_cell.angle_beta   90.00
_cell.angle_gamma   90.00
#
_symmetry.space_group_name_H-M   'P 1'
#
loop_
_entity.id
_entity.type
_entity.pdbx_description
1 polymer ?
#
loop_
_entity_poly.entity_id
_entity_poly.type
_entity_poly.pdbx_seq_one_letter_code
_entity_poly.pdbx_strand_id
1 'polypeptide(L)' 'MTGFSWIWMLIWAALLVIPFWRILPRSGIPSWVAVFAVVPIGAMILLWIVAFKDDLPASSDGA' A
#
# COMPACT_ATOMS: atom_id res chain seq x y z
N MET A 1 -30.68 -5.72 -12.93
CA MET A 1 -29.41 -5.20 -13.51
C MET A 1 -28.40 -5.04 -12.38
N THR A 2 -27.72 -6.09 -11.95
CA THR A 2 -26.78 -6.05 -10.80
C THR A 2 -25.42 -6.70 -11.08
N GLY A 3 -25.30 -7.50 -12.14
CA GLY A 3 -24.04 -8.18 -12.50
C GLY A 3 -22.94 -7.25 -13.05
N PHE A 4 -23.30 -6.13 -13.68
CA PHE A 4 -22.33 -5.18 -14.21
C PHE A 4 -21.57 -4.43 -13.10
N SER A 5 -22.17 -4.29 -11.91
CA SER A 5 -21.61 -3.52 -10.81
C SER A 5 -20.45 -4.22 -10.10
N TRP A 6 -20.53 -5.54 -9.87
CA TRP A 6 -19.51 -6.28 -9.13
C TRP A 6 -18.19 -6.42 -9.91
N ILE A 7 -18.28 -6.68 -11.22
CA ILE A 7 -17.10 -6.74 -12.09
C ILE A 7 -16.41 -5.38 -12.14
N TRP A 8 -17.19 -4.30 -12.25
CA TRP A 8 -16.67 -2.94 -12.25
C TRP A 8 -15.96 -2.59 -10.93
N MET A 9 -16.51 -3.00 -9.79
CA MET A 9 -15.89 -2.81 -8.48
C MET A 9 -14.52 -3.52 -8.39
N LEU A 10 -14.41 -4.74 -8.90
CA LEU A 10 -13.13 -5.46 -8.93
C LEU A 10 -12.10 -4.78 -9.82
N ILE A 11 -12.52 -4.25 -10.98
CA ILE A 11 -11.64 -3.48 -11.87
C ILE A 11 -11.09 -2.24 -11.15
N TRP A 12 -11.94 -1.48 -10.47
CA TRP A 12 -11.50 -0.30 -9.70
C TRP A 12 -10.60 -0.67 -8.52
N ALA A 13 -10.96 -1.72 -7.78
CA ALA A 13 -10.12 -2.22 -6.68
C ALA A 13 -8.74 -2.65 -7.20
N ALA A 14 -8.68 -3.36 -8.32
CA ALA A 14 -7.42 -3.73 -8.95
C ALA A 14 -6.62 -2.51 -9.39
N LEU A 15 -7.26 -1.52 -10.03
CA LEU A 15 -6.60 -0.28 -10.46
C LEU A 15 -5.99 0.49 -9.27
N LEU A 16 -6.63 0.45 -8.10
CA LEU A 16 -6.12 1.06 -6.87
C LEU A 16 -5.01 0.22 -6.21
N VAL A 17 -5.14 -1.11 -6.17
CA VAL A 17 -4.20 -2.00 -5.45
C VAL A 17 -2.91 -2.25 -6.23
N ILE A 18 -3.00 -2.42 -7.57
CA ILE A 18 -1.86 -2.70 -8.45
C ILE A 18 -0.69 -1.72 -8.29
N PRO A 19 -0.87 -0.38 -8.27
CA PRO A 19 0.24 0.54 -8.10
C PRO A 19 0.95 0.34 -6.75
N PHE A 20 0.21 0.15 -5.66
CA PHE A 20 0.79 -0.18 -4.36
C PHE A 20 1.53 -1.51 -4.40
N TRP A 21 1.01 -2.49 -5.14
CA TRP A 21 1.64 -3.79 -5.29
C TRP A 21 3.01 -3.70 -5.99
N ARG A 22 3.22 -2.66 -6.82
CA ARG A 22 4.51 -2.36 -7.46
C ARG A 22 5.42 -1.46 -6.62
N ILE A 23 4.85 -0.57 -5.79
CA ILE A 23 5.61 0.38 -4.95
C ILE A 23 6.16 -0.32 -3.69
N LEU A 24 5.33 -1.08 -2.97
CA LEU A 24 5.70 -1.69 -1.69
C LEU A 24 6.96 -2.58 -1.76
N PRO A 25 7.15 -3.46 -2.77
CA PRO A 25 8.34 -4.31 -2.84
C PRO A 25 9.63 -3.53 -3.01
N ARG A 26 9.59 -2.36 -3.66
CA ARG A 26 10.76 -1.48 -3.81
C ARG A 26 11.22 -0.89 -2.49
N SER A 27 10.29 -0.72 -1.55
CA SER A 27 10.57 -0.30 -0.17
C SER A 27 10.86 -1.47 0.79
N GLY A 28 10.93 -2.72 0.30
CA GLY A 28 11.14 -3.90 1.16
C GLY A 28 9.91 -4.33 1.97
N ILE A 29 8.73 -3.80 1.64
CA ILE A 29 7.45 -4.17 2.29
C ILE A 29 6.81 -5.32 1.50
N PRO A 30 6.27 -6.35 2.18
CA PRO A 30 5.66 -7.48 1.50
C PRO A 30 4.44 -7.09 0.66
N SER A 31 4.38 -7.60 -0.55
CA SER A 31 3.46 -7.16 -1.60
C SER A 31 1.98 -7.40 -1.26
N TRP A 32 1.65 -8.45 -0.49
CA TRP A 32 0.27 -8.77 -0.09
C TRP A 32 -0.39 -7.66 0.74
N VAL A 33 0.40 -6.82 1.41
CA VAL A 33 -0.09 -5.69 2.20
C VAL A 33 -0.74 -4.61 1.30
N ALA A 34 -0.46 -4.60 -0.01
CA ALA A 34 -1.10 -3.70 -0.96
C ALA A 34 -2.64 -3.78 -0.97
N VAL A 35 -3.22 -4.91 -0.56
CA VAL A 35 -4.69 -5.07 -0.49
C VAL A 35 -5.32 -4.08 0.48
N PHE A 36 -4.63 -3.68 1.55
CA PHE A 36 -5.14 -2.66 2.48
C PHE A 36 -5.30 -1.28 1.83
N ALA A 37 -4.63 -1.02 0.69
CA ALA A 37 -4.78 0.21 -0.07
C ALA A 37 -6.17 0.35 -0.73
N VAL A 38 -6.99 -0.72 -0.76
CA VAL A 38 -8.38 -0.62 -1.20
C VAL A 38 -9.21 0.31 -0.32
N VAL A 39 -8.81 0.49 0.94
CA VAL A 39 -9.42 1.42 1.89
C VAL A 39 -8.57 2.70 1.95
N PRO A 40 -9.16 3.91 1.84
CA PRO A 40 -8.39 5.16 1.83
C PRO A 40 -7.44 5.34 3.02
N ILE A 41 -7.87 4.93 4.22
CA ILE A 41 -7.04 5.00 5.42
C ILE A 41 -5.88 4.00 5.37
N GLY A 42 -6.11 2.79 4.84
CA GLY A 42 -5.03 1.82 4.64
C GLY A 42 -4.00 2.31 3.63
N ALA A 43 -4.45 2.93 2.54
CA ALA A 43 -3.56 3.58 1.58
C ALA A 43 -2.72 4.70 2.23
N MET A 44 -3.36 5.57 3.04
CA MET A 44 -2.68 6.65 3.77
C MET A 44 -1.59 6.10 4.71
N ILE A 45 -1.89 5.06 5.49
CA ILE A 45 -0.93 4.41 6.39
C ILE A 45 0.23 3.81 5.59
N LEU A 46 -0.06 3.10 4.49
CA LEU A 46 0.98 2.50 3.66
C LEU A 46 1.91 3.54 3.05
N LEU A 47 1.37 4.67 2.58
CA LEU A 47 2.16 5.78 2.08
C LEU A 47 3.02 6.39 3.20
N TRP A 48 2.46 6.56 4.41
CA TRP A 48 3.22 7.04 5.56
C TRP A 48 4.41 6.15 5.87
N ILE A 49 4.19 4.83 5.93
CA ILE A 49 5.25 3.86 6.18
C ILE A 49 6.32 3.98 5.08
N VAL A 50 5.93 3.96 3.80
CA VAL A 50 6.88 4.06 2.68
C VAL A 50 7.66 5.37 2.70
N ALA A 51 7.02 6.49 3.03
CA ALA A 51 7.63 7.81 3.04
C ALA A 51 8.68 7.98 4.14
N PHE A 52 8.39 7.50 5.37
CA PHE A 52 9.21 7.74 6.54
C PHE A 52 10.07 6.54 6.98
N LYS A 53 10.02 5.41 6.25
CA LYS A 53 10.77 4.19 6.60
C LYS A 53 12.27 4.45 6.72
N ASP A 54 12.80 5.31 5.86
CA ASP A 54 14.24 5.56 5.73
C ASP A 54 14.71 6.76 6.60
N ASP A 55 13.78 7.53 7.18
CA ASP A 55 14.06 8.70 8.01
C ASP A 55 14.29 8.37 9.50
N LEU A 56 14.13 7.11 9.89
CA LEU A 56 14.36 6.69 11.27
C LEU A 56 15.87 6.61 11.55
N PRO A 57 16.44 7.48 12.42
CA PRO A 57 17.84 7.39 12.77
C PRO A 57 18.10 6.03 13.42
N ALA A 58 19.08 5.29 12.89
CA ALA A 58 19.66 4.17 13.62
C ALA A 58 20.01 4.68 15.02
N SER A 59 19.56 3.95 16.04
CA SER A 59 19.89 4.22 17.42
C SER A 59 21.36 4.58 17.50
N SER A 60 21.67 5.75 18.03
CA SER A 60 23.04 6.14 18.35
C SER A 60 23.61 5.06 19.26
N ASP A 61 24.38 4.14 18.70
CA ASP A 61 25.22 3.23 19.46
C ASP A 61 26.20 4.14 20.22
N GLY A 62 25.88 4.32 21.50
CA GLY A 62 26.55 5.25 22.37
C GLY A 62 27.96 4.80 22.71
N ALA A 63 28.79 5.83 22.94
CA ALA A 63 30.04 5.84 23.71
C ALA A 63 31.28 5.15 23.09
#